data_AF-A0A8B6DDN8-F1
#
_entry.id   AF-A0A8B6DDN8-F1
#
_cell.length_a   1.000
_cell.length_b   1.000
_cell.length_c   1.000
_cell.angle_alpha   90.00
_cell.angle_beta   90.00
_cell.angle_gamma   90.00
#
_symmetry.space_group_name_H-M   'P 1'
#
loop_
_entity.id
_entity.type
_entity.pdbx_description
1 polymer ?
#
loop_
_entity_poly.entity_id
_entity_poly.type
_entity_poly.pdbx_seq_one_letter_code
_entity_poly.pdbx_strand_id
1 'polypeptide(L)'
;MYGEEDRRRLEVASFYKEGTVSRVVGKTTALLPLVYVGNVAMMFVKVYERMRRDTGIGGHYFFTADNTPPQTAFESGHIYIPKENVKINLSYWYIPMFATMTMVTLLYYILLPIRPFYKVNLPISNWVILHMNKTCLYKNDKAKKMLGYEPLYDYATALKKTKAFFGTVR
;
A
#
# COMPACT_ATOMS: atom_id res chain seq x y z
N MET A 1 -1.56 -3.28 -1.06
CA MET A 1 -2.44 -4.04 -0.14
C MET A 1 -2.27 -3.49 1.27
N TYR A 2 -3.26 -3.68 2.12
CA TYR A 2 -3.24 -3.36 3.54
C TYR A 2 -3.76 -4.55 4.34
N GLY A 3 -3.43 -4.61 5.62
CA GLY A 3 -3.94 -5.64 6.52
C GLY A 3 -3.19 -5.65 7.83
N GLU A 4 -3.54 -6.63 8.65
CA GLU A 4 -2.83 -6.99 9.86
C GLU A 4 -1.36 -7.31 9.55
N GLU A 5 -0.47 -7.05 10.50
CA GLU A 5 0.96 -7.37 10.41
C GLU A 5 1.74 -6.70 9.26
N ASP A 6 1.23 -5.64 8.63
CA ASP A 6 2.01 -4.90 7.63
C ASP A 6 3.23 -4.22 8.29
N ARG A 7 4.38 -4.88 8.19
CA ARG A 7 5.65 -4.46 8.81
C ARG A 7 6.09 -3.06 8.40
N ARG A 8 5.87 -2.67 7.14
CA ARG A 8 6.23 -1.32 6.68
C ARG A 8 5.35 -0.26 7.34
N ARG A 9 4.12 -0.62 7.70
CA ARG A 9 3.16 0.27 8.34
C ARG A 9 3.26 0.23 9.86
N LEU A 10 3.82 -0.82 10.46
CA LEU A 10 4.18 -0.83 11.88
C LEU A 10 5.19 0.28 12.21
N GLU A 11 6.24 0.42 11.39
CA GLU A 11 7.23 1.50 11.53
C GLU A 11 6.62 2.90 11.34
N VAL A 12 5.61 3.02 10.47
CA VAL A 12 4.94 4.30 10.21
C VAL A 12 3.88 4.61 11.28
N ALA A 13 3.23 3.59 11.84
CA ALA A 13 2.22 3.73 12.88
C ALA A 13 2.79 4.30 14.18
N SER A 14 4.03 3.98 14.53
CA SER A 14 4.70 4.62 15.68
C SER A 14 4.87 6.13 15.49
N PHE A 15 5.25 6.58 14.28
CA PHE A 15 5.33 8.02 13.98
C PHE A 15 3.98 8.74 14.10
N TYR A 16 2.87 8.06 13.73
CA TYR A 16 1.53 8.63 13.91
C TYR A 16 1.10 8.69 15.38
N LYS A 17 1.49 7.72 16.22
CA LYS A 17 1.21 7.74 17.68
C LYS A 17 1.87 8.92 18.38
N GLU A 18 3.05 9.35 17.92
CA GLU A 18 3.80 10.48 18.48
C GLU A 18 3.27 11.86 18.05
N GLY A 19 2.20 11.92 17.22
CA GLY A 19 1.68 13.18 16.70
C GLY A 19 2.59 13.86 15.68
N THR A 20 3.58 13.12 15.15
CA THR A 20 4.59 13.66 14.25
C THR A 20 4.02 13.85 12.85
N VAL A 21 4.27 15.04 12.32
CA VAL A 21 3.85 15.52 10.99
C VAL A 21 4.44 14.61 9.91
N SER A 22 3.57 13.95 9.12
CA SER A 22 4.01 13.28 7.89
C SER A 22 4.35 14.35 6.85
N ARG A 23 5.63 14.50 6.51
CA ARG A 23 6.02 15.33 5.36
C ARG A 23 5.44 14.75 4.09
N VAL A 24 4.91 15.62 3.26
CA VAL A 24 4.21 15.28 2.03
C VAL A 24 5.19 15.37 0.86
N VAL A 25 5.37 14.27 0.13
CA VAL A 25 6.15 14.24 -1.11
C VAL A 25 5.23 14.52 -2.30
N GLY A 26 5.41 15.67 -2.95
CA GLY A 26 4.55 16.11 -4.05
C GLY A 26 3.17 16.61 -3.58
N LYS A 27 2.16 16.60 -4.47
CA LYS A 27 0.84 17.21 -4.19
C LYS A 27 -0.12 16.28 -3.40
N THR A 28 0.23 15.01 -3.18
CA THR A 28 -0.60 13.98 -2.50
C THR A 28 -2.08 13.91 -2.89
N THR A 29 -2.43 14.36 -4.09
CA THR A 29 -3.80 14.20 -4.64
C THR A 29 -3.97 12.88 -5.40
N ALA A 30 -2.90 12.09 -5.53
CA ALA A 30 -2.97 10.82 -6.23
C ALA A 30 -3.72 9.78 -5.40
N LEU A 31 -4.68 9.11 -6.02
CA LEU A 31 -5.44 8.04 -5.39
C LEU A 31 -4.71 6.70 -5.56
N LEU A 32 -4.58 5.97 -4.46
CA LEU A 32 -3.97 4.65 -4.41
C LEU A 32 -5.05 3.57 -4.40
N PRO A 33 -4.84 2.47 -5.15
CA PRO A 33 -5.72 1.32 -5.14
C PRO A 33 -5.34 0.44 -3.94
N LEU A 34 -6.09 0.56 -2.87
CA LEU A 34 -5.93 -0.28 -1.69
C LEU A 34 -6.78 -1.55 -1.85
N VAL A 35 -6.25 -2.66 -1.34
CA VAL A 35 -6.92 -3.95 -1.32
C VAL A 35 -6.52 -4.66 -0.05
N TYR A 36 -7.48 -5.27 0.62
CA TYR A 36 -7.22 -5.99 1.86
C TYR A 36 -6.47 -7.30 1.58
N VAL A 37 -5.46 -7.62 2.39
CA VAL A 37 -4.59 -8.78 2.19
C VAL A 37 -5.37 -10.10 2.20
N GLY A 38 -6.43 -10.22 3.02
CA GLY A 38 -7.30 -11.40 3.01
C GLY A 38 -8.05 -11.59 1.70
N ASN A 39 -8.43 -10.50 1.02
CA ASN A 39 -9.06 -10.55 -0.30
C ASN A 39 -8.05 -10.95 -1.39
N VAL A 40 -6.81 -10.47 -1.28
CA VAL A 40 -5.70 -10.89 -2.15
C VAL A 40 -5.45 -12.39 -1.99
N ALA A 41 -5.41 -12.91 -0.76
CA ALA A 41 -5.25 -14.33 -0.50
C ALA A 41 -6.38 -15.17 -1.12
N MET A 42 -7.64 -14.71 -1.01
CA MET A 42 -8.77 -15.35 -1.67
C MET A 42 -8.62 -15.39 -3.20
N MET A 43 -8.06 -14.35 -3.83
CA MET A 43 -7.79 -14.39 -5.26
C MET A 43 -6.81 -15.52 -5.62
N PHE A 44 -5.74 -15.70 -4.86
CA PHE A 44 -4.79 -16.79 -5.09
C PHE A 44 -5.45 -18.17 -4.96
N VAL A 45 -6.35 -18.35 -3.98
CA VAL A 45 -7.15 -19.57 -3.85
C VAL A 45 -8.02 -19.79 -5.10
N LYS A 46 -8.71 -18.76 -5.60
CA LYS A 46 -9.52 -18.86 -6.83
C LYS A 46 -8.71 -19.18 -8.07
N VAL A 47 -7.52 -18.60 -8.21
CA VAL A 47 -6.59 -18.96 -9.28
C VAL A 47 -6.21 -20.43 -9.18
N TYR A 48 -5.82 -20.90 -8.00
CA TYR A 48 -5.46 -22.30 -7.80
C TYR A 48 -6.61 -23.28 -8.09
N GLU A 49 -7.81 -23.00 -7.56
CA GLU A 49 -9.02 -23.78 -7.83
C GLU A 49 -9.30 -23.87 -9.34
N ARG A 50 -9.13 -22.76 -10.07
CA ARG A 50 -9.33 -22.72 -11.51
C ARG A 50 -8.24 -23.50 -12.25
N MET A 51 -6.97 -23.32 -11.89
CA MET A 51 -5.83 -24.01 -12.53
C MET A 51 -5.93 -25.53 -12.40
N ARG A 52 -6.48 -26.02 -11.28
CA ARG A 52 -6.71 -27.47 -11.08
C ARG A 52 -7.73 -28.06 -12.05
N ARG A 53 -8.67 -27.26 -12.54
CA ARG A 53 -9.76 -27.70 -13.42
C ARG A 53 -9.47 -27.39 -14.89
N ASP A 54 -8.75 -26.30 -15.14
CA ASP A 54 -8.50 -25.75 -16.47
C ASP A 54 -7.13 -25.05 -16.50
N THR A 55 -6.19 -25.60 -17.27
CA THR A 55 -4.85 -25.05 -17.45
C THR A 55 -4.83 -23.85 -18.41
N GLY A 56 -5.94 -23.56 -19.10
CA GLY A 56 -6.10 -22.45 -20.05
C GLY A 56 -6.04 -21.05 -19.44
N ILE A 57 -5.95 -20.93 -18.11
CA ILE A 57 -5.68 -19.65 -17.45
C ILE A 57 -4.18 -19.34 -17.30
N GLY A 58 -3.30 -20.25 -17.70
CA GLY A 58 -1.86 -20.00 -17.78
C GLY A 58 -1.54 -18.83 -18.71
N GLY A 59 -0.61 -17.95 -18.29
CA GLY A 59 -0.23 -16.75 -19.06
C GLY A 59 -1.17 -15.55 -18.91
N HIS A 60 -2.29 -15.68 -18.20
CA HIS A 60 -3.15 -14.54 -17.89
C HIS A 60 -2.67 -13.78 -16.65
N TYR A 61 -2.67 -12.45 -16.74
CA TYR A 61 -2.56 -11.57 -15.58
C TYR A 61 -3.96 -11.16 -15.08
N PHE A 62 -4.10 -11.02 -13.76
CA PHE A 62 -5.32 -10.61 -13.08
C PHE A 62 -5.00 -9.50 -12.07
N PHE A 63 -5.91 -8.54 -11.94
CA PHE A 63 -5.80 -7.50 -10.93
C PHE A 63 -6.71 -7.83 -9.74
N THR A 64 -6.11 -7.89 -8.55
CA THR A 64 -6.83 -7.89 -7.27
C THR A 64 -7.35 -6.50 -6.96
N ALA A 65 -8.67 -6.35 -6.95
CA ALA A 65 -9.35 -5.19 -6.40
C ALA A 65 -10.51 -5.65 -5.51
N ASP A 66 -10.87 -4.85 -4.52
CA ASP A 66 -12.04 -5.02 -3.67
C ASP A 66 -12.83 -3.71 -3.56
N ASN A 67 -13.83 -3.67 -2.70
CA ASN A 67 -14.68 -2.49 -2.51
C ASN A 67 -14.05 -1.43 -1.60
N THR A 68 -12.73 -1.49 -1.34
CA THR A 68 -12.04 -0.45 -0.59
C THR A 68 -12.07 0.85 -1.40
N PRO A 69 -12.55 1.97 -0.82
CA PRO A 69 -12.55 3.25 -1.52
C PRO A 69 -11.10 3.68 -1.84
N PRO A 70 -10.84 4.19 -3.06
CA PRO A 70 -9.55 4.78 -3.37
C PRO A 70 -9.23 5.91 -2.41
N GLN A 71 -8.01 5.92 -1.89
CA GLN A 71 -7.57 6.86 -0.87
C GLN A 71 -6.24 7.47 -1.28
N THR A 72 -5.99 8.71 -0.90
CA THR A 72 -4.67 9.31 -1.04
C THR A 72 -3.66 8.56 -0.17
N ALA A 73 -2.36 8.71 -0.47
CA ALA A 73 -1.29 8.15 0.35
C ALA A 73 -1.43 8.55 1.83
N PHE A 74 -1.87 9.78 2.08
CA PHE A 74 -2.12 10.29 3.42
C PHE A 74 -3.34 9.65 4.07
N GLU A 75 -4.49 9.65 3.39
CA GLU A 75 -5.72 9.05 3.92
C GLU A 75 -5.53 7.58 4.26
N SER A 76 -4.76 6.85 3.44
CA SER A 76 -4.41 5.44 3.68
C SER A 76 -3.69 5.19 5.02
N GLY A 77 -3.04 6.21 5.58
CA GLY A 77 -2.39 6.13 6.89
C GLY A 77 -3.38 5.90 8.03
N HIS A 78 -4.60 6.46 7.93
CA HIS A 78 -5.64 6.33 8.96
C HIS A 78 -6.15 4.90 9.14
N ILE A 79 -5.96 4.02 8.16
CA ILE A 79 -6.31 2.60 8.26
C ILE A 79 -5.55 1.93 9.41
N TYR A 80 -4.34 2.40 9.71
CA TYR A 80 -3.44 1.83 10.71
C TYR A 80 -3.51 2.53 12.07
N ILE A 81 -4.34 3.58 12.19
CA ILE A 81 -4.48 4.32 13.43
C ILE A 81 -5.67 3.74 14.22
N PRO A 82 -5.42 3.16 15.41
CA PRO A 82 -6.47 2.51 16.19
C PRO A 82 -7.44 3.50 16.85
N LYS A 83 -7.02 4.75 17.07
CA LYS A 83 -7.82 5.80 17.72
C LYS A 83 -8.27 6.84 16.70
N GLU A 84 -9.58 7.08 16.61
CA GLU A 84 -10.17 8.06 15.69
C GLU A 84 -9.76 9.51 16.00
N ASN A 85 -9.28 9.77 17.22
CA ASN A 85 -8.96 11.13 17.69
C ASN A 85 -7.50 11.57 17.46
N VAL A 86 -6.67 10.77 16.79
CA VAL A 86 -5.30 11.19 16.45
C VAL A 86 -5.38 12.16 15.27
N LYS A 87 -5.28 13.46 15.56
CA LYS A 87 -5.17 14.50 14.54
C LYS A 87 -3.79 14.41 13.90
N ILE A 88 -3.72 13.87 12.68
CA ILE A 88 -2.51 13.96 11.88
C ILE A 88 -2.47 15.37 11.27
N ASN A 89 -1.53 16.20 11.72
CA ASN A 89 -1.33 17.50 11.11
C ASN A 89 -0.52 17.32 9.83
N LEU A 90 -1.11 17.71 8.69
CA LEU A 90 -0.41 17.82 7.42
C LEU A 90 0.55 19.00 7.48
N SER A 91 1.80 18.78 7.07
CA SER A 91 2.65 19.93 6.76
C SER A 91 2.11 20.61 5.51
N TYR A 92 1.91 21.93 5.57
CA TYR A 92 1.61 22.74 4.38
C TYR A 92 2.78 22.79 3.38
N TRP A 93 3.97 22.33 3.81
CA TRP A 93 5.17 22.30 2.97
C TRP A 93 5.23 21.00 2.17
N TYR A 94 5.17 21.15 0.84
CA TYR A 94 5.38 20.07 -0.11
C TYR A 94 6.78 20.19 -0.73
N ILE A 95 7.48 19.07 -0.87
CA ILE A 95 8.70 19.01 -1.66
C ILE A 95 8.29 18.64 -3.10
N PRO A 96 8.69 19.43 -4.12
CA PRO A 96 8.40 19.09 -5.51
C PRO A 96 8.88 17.68 -5.86
N MET A 97 8.08 16.93 -6.63
CA MET A 97 8.39 15.55 -6.99
C MET A 97 9.78 15.42 -7.62
N PHE A 98 10.13 16.29 -8.56
CA PHE A 98 11.45 16.27 -9.22
C PHE A 98 12.60 16.41 -8.19
N ALA A 99 12.46 17.30 -7.20
CA ALA A 99 13.48 17.52 -6.18
C ALA A 99 13.66 16.27 -5.32
N THR A 100 12.56 15.62 -4.90
CA THR A 100 12.63 14.36 -4.14
C THR A 100 13.24 13.22 -4.95
N MET A 101 12.90 13.10 -6.23
CA MET A 101 13.48 12.08 -7.12
C MET A 101 14.98 12.31 -7.31
N THR A 102 15.41 13.55 -7.50
CA THR A 102 16.83 13.90 -7.60
C THR A 102 17.56 13.52 -6.32
N MET A 103 17.04 13.88 -5.14
CA MET A 103 17.64 13.52 -3.84
C MET A 103 17.76 12.01 -3.66
N VAL A 104 16.71 11.24 -3.95
CA VAL A 104 16.74 9.76 -3.84
C VAL A 104 17.71 9.14 -4.83
N THR A 105 17.82 9.71 -6.04
CA THR A 105 18.78 9.26 -7.06
C THR A 105 20.23 9.53 -6.62
N LEU A 106 20.51 10.73 -6.09
CA LEU A 106 21.83 11.06 -5.55
C LEU A 106 22.20 10.13 -4.39
N LEU A 107 21.27 9.90 -3.46
CA LEU A 107 21.45 8.97 -2.35
C LEU A 107 21.76 7.55 -2.86
N TYR A 108 21.06 7.09 -3.90
CA TYR A 108 21.34 5.80 -4.52
C TYR A 108 22.78 5.71 -5.04
N TYR A 109 23.29 6.74 -5.72
CA TYR A 109 24.68 6.76 -6.20
C TYR A 109 25.71 6.81 -5.08
N ILE A 110 25.41 7.48 -3.97
CA ILE A 110 26.28 7.50 -2.77
C ILE A 110 26.34 6.11 -2.11
N LEU A 111 25.21 5.39 -2.07
CA LEU A 111 25.12 4.07 -1.45
C LEU A 111 25.59 2.94 -2.35
N LEU A 112 25.62 3.15 -3.67
CA LEU A 112 26.06 2.17 -4.65
C LEU A 112 27.45 1.57 -4.35
N PRO A 113 28.50 2.36 -4.02
CA PRO A 113 29.80 1.81 -3.65
C PRO A 113 29.83 1.09 -2.30
N ILE A 114 28.88 1.38 -1.41
CA ILE A 114 28.77 0.75 -0.07
C ILE A 114 28.06 -0.62 -0.16
N ARG A 115 27.18 -0.78 -1.16
CA ARG A 115 26.38 -1.98 -1.41
C ARG A 115 27.12 -3.32 -1.37
N PRO A 116 28.36 -3.49 -1.90
CA PRO A 116 29.08 -4.76 -1.79
C PRO A 116 29.46 -5.14 -0.36
N PHE A 117 29.61 -4.18 0.54
CA PHE A 117 29.99 -4.42 1.94
C PHE A 117 28.79 -4.45 2.88
N TYR A 118 27.76 -3.65 2.61
CA TYR A 118 26.55 -3.55 3.43
C TYR A 118 25.30 -3.43 2.58
N LYS A 119 24.31 -4.29 2.87
CA LYS A 119 23.00 -4.22 2.22
C LYS A 119 22.15 -3.11 2.85
N VAL A 120 22.17 -1.93 2.23
CA VAL A 120 21.32 -0.81 2.64
C VAL A 120 19.95 -0.94 1.97
N ASN A 121 18.91 -1.21 2.76
CA ASN A 121 17.53 -1.21 2.30
C ASN A 121 16.91 0.18 2.52
N LEU A 122 16.83 0.98 1.45
CA LEU A 122 16.12 2.25 1.52
C LEU A 122 14.60 2.02 1.46
N PRO A 123 13.82 2.59 2.40
CA PRO A 123 12.35 2.51 2.36
C PRO A 123 11.74 3.40 1.26
N ILE A 124 12.54 4.30 0.67
CA ILE A 124 12.12 5.25 -0.37
C ILE A 124 12.85 4.93 -1.67
N SER A 125 12.12 4.93 -2.79
CA SER A 125 12.66 4.83 -4.14
C SER A 125 11.93 5.77 -5.09
N ASN A 126 12.54 6.07 -6.25
CA ASN A 126 11.89 6.86 -7.30
C ASN A 126 10.56 6.25 -7.75
N TRP A 127 10.45 4.92 -7.74
CA TRP A 127 9.20 4.22 -8.02
C TRP A 127 8.11 4.51 -6.99
N VAL A 128 8.47 4.52 -5.70
CA VAL A 128 7.54 4.87 -4.62
C VAL A 128 7.07 6.32 -4.77
N ILE A 129 7.98 7.25 -5.07
CA ILE A 129 7.65 8.67 -5.29
C ILE A 129 6.68 8.81 -6.47
N LEU A 130 6.98 8.16 -7.59
CA LEU A 130 6.14 8.21 -8.79
C LEU A 130 4.76 7.59 -8.54
N HIS A 131 4.70 6.46 -7.84
CA HIS A 131 3.45 5.82 -7.47
C HIS A 131 2.60 6.70 -6.54
N MET A 132 3.22 7.39 -5.58
CA MET A 132 2.53 8.34 -4.68
C MET A 132 2.03 9.61 -5.38
N ASN A 133 2.52 9.89 -6.59
CA ASN A 133 2.13 11.08 -7.36
C ASN A 133 1.29 10.77 -8.60
N LYS A 134 1.01 9.49 -8.88
CA LYS A 134 0.20 9.06 -10.02
C LYS A 134 -1.00 8.25 -9.55
N THR A 135 -2.20 8.71 -9.91
CA THR A 135 -3.42 7.94 -9.68
C THR A 135 -3.43 6.67 -10.53
N CYS A 136 -3.48 5.52 -9.86
CA CYS A 136 -3.64 4.22 -10.51
C CYS A 136 -4.83 3.51 -9.88
N LEU A 137 -5.86 3.22 -10.66
CA LEU A 137 -7.03 2.47 -10.21
C LEU A 137 -7.12 1.17 -11.01
N TYR A 138 -7.48 0.08 -10.33
CA TYR A 138 -7.58 -1.24 -10.93
C TYR A 138 -9.01 -1.75 -10.85
N LYS A 139 -9.43 -2.48 -11.90
CA LYS A 139 -10.70 -3.21 -11.93
C LYS A 139 -10.42 -4.71 -11.94
N ASN A 140 -11.30 -5.46 -11.28
CA ASN A 140 -11.21 -6.91 -11.16
C ASN A 140 -12.14 -7.66 -12.14
N ASP A 141 -12.70 -6.99 -13.16
CA ASP A 141 -13.68 -7.55 -14.10
C ASP A 141 -13.21 -8.87 -14.74
N LYS A 142 -11.93 -8.93 -15.15
CA LYS A 142 -11.32 -10.13 -15.72
C LYS A 142 -11.25 -11.28 -14.71
N ALA A 143 -10.92 -10.98 -13.46
CA ALA A 143 -10.87 -11.98 -12.38
C ALA A 143 -12.28 -12.47 -12.03
N LYS A 144 -13.27 -11.57 -11.99
CA LYS A 144 -14.67 -11.95 -11.77
C LYS A 144 -15.17 -12.89 -12.87
N LYS A 145 -14.92 -12.55 -14.13
CA LYS A 145 -15.38 -13.35 -15.28
C LYS A 145 -14.69 -14.71 -15.41
N MET A 146 -13.37 -14.76 -15.26
CA MET A 146 -12.60 -15.98 -15.53
C MET A 146 -12.38 -16.88 -14.31
N LEU A 147 -12.34 -16.29 -13.11
CA LEU A 147 -12.04 -17.00 -11.86
C LEU A 147 -13.26 -17.11 -10.94
N GLY A 148 -14.35 -16.39 -11.23
CA GLY A 148 -15.47 -16.25 -10.29
C GLY A 148 -15.05 -15.55 -9.01
N TYR A 149 -14.04 -14.68 -9.07
CA TYR A 149 -13.52 -13.99 -7.90
C TYR A 149 -14.52 -12.93 -7.40
N GLU A 150 -14.80 -13.00 -6.09
CA GLU A 150 -15.45 -11.94 -5.33
C GLU A 150 -14.66 -11.71 -4.01
N PRO A 151 -14.52 -10.46 -3.55
CA PRO A 151 -13.85 -10.18 -2.28
C PRO A 151 -14.52 -10.91 -1.12
N LEU A 152 -13.73 -11.60 -0.29
CA LEU A 152 -14.23 -12.34 0.88
C LEU A 152 -14.67 -11.38 2.01
N TYR A 153 -13.95 -10.28 2.17
CA TYR A 153 -14.16 -9.29 3.21
C TYR A 153 -14.61 -7.96 2.59
N ASP A 154 -15.66 -7.37 3.16
CA ASP A 154 -16.04 -6.00 2.87
C ASP A 154 -15.04 -5.01 3.52
N TYR A 155 -15.10 -3.75 3.07
CA TYR A 155 -14.20 -2.71 3.56
C TYR A 155 -14.34 -2.48 5.08
N ALA A 156 -15.56 -2.50 5.61
CA ALA A 156 -15.82 -2.27 7.02
C ALA A 156 -15.19 -3.35 7.91
N THR A 157 -15.33 -4.62 7.54
CA THR A 157 -14.71 -5.73 8.28
C THR A 157 -13.20 -5.70 8.17
N ALA A 158 -12.66 -5.48 6.97
CA ALA A 158 -11.22 -5.37 6.74
C ALA A 158 -10.59 -4.23 7.57
N LEU A 159 -11.23 -3.07 7.59
CA LEU A 159 -10.80 -1.91 8.38
C LEU A 159 -10.84 -2.22 9.88
N LYS A 160 -11.93 -2.83 10.37
CA LYS A 160 -12.08 -3.20 11.79
C LYS A 160 -10.98 -4.15 12.23
N LYS A 161 -10.71 -5.20 11.44
CA LYS A 161 -9.65 -6.17 11.76
C LYS A 161 -8.26 -5.54 11.76
N THR A 162 -7.96 -4.73 10.75
CA THR A 162 -6.68 -4.02 10.65
C THR A 162 -6.49 -3.10 11.87
N LYS A 163 -7.47 -2.22 12.17
CA LYS A 163 -7.38 -1.32 13.33
C LYS A 163 -7.28 -2.08 14.65
N ALA A 164 -8.00 -3.18 14.82
CA ALA A 164 -7.93 -4.00 16.03
C ALA A 164 -6.52 -4.54 16.26
N PHE A 165 -5.86 -5.03 15.21
CA PHE A 165 -4.47 -5.51 15.29
C PHE A 165 -3.51 -4.38 15.66
N PHE A 166 -3.56 -3.23 14.98
CA PHE A 166 -2.67 -2.10 15.30
C PHE A 166 -2.98 -1.46 16.67
N GLY A 167 -4.15 -1.73 17.25
CA GLY A 167 -4.51 -1.37 18.62
C GLY A 167 -3.85 -2.26 19.69
N THR A 168 -3.49 -3.51 19.35
CA THR A 168 -2.84 -4.45 20.29
C THR A 168 -1.32 -4.38 20.22
N VAL A 169 -0.74 -4.04 19.06
CA VAL A 169 0.71 -3.89 18.90
C VAL A 169 1.17 -2.59 19.57
N ARG A 170 1.90 -2.73 20.69
CA ARG A 170 2.51 -1.63 21.43
C ARG A 170 3.70 -1.05 20.67
#